data_AF-A0A521Z1T3-F1
#
_entry.id   AF-A0A521Z1T3-F1
#
_cell.length_a   1.000
_cell.length_b   1.000
_cell.length_c   1.000
_cell.angle_alpha   90.00
_cell.angle_beta   90.00
_cell.angle_gamma   90.00
#
_symmetry.space_group_name_H-M   'P 1'
#
loop_
_entity.id
_entity.type
_entity.pdbx_description
1 polymer ?
#
loop_
_entity_poly.entity_id
_entity_poly.type
_entity_poly.pdbx_seq_one_letter_code
_entity_poly.pdbx_strand_id
1 'polypeptide(L)'
;MNEMAGAQGDTAIVGIFPGRRNTLQSEVLARLLLSERLTGLDAVAGLNTTRLASAVHILRTKFEWPIKRHDFSVGCGDGRVEQVCEYYLSTEAISAASRAGADEFVPDVLKQRSERRKEAPKAKREAALRNSASFTTRIDPTRER
;
A
#
# COMPACT_ATOMS: atom_id res chain seq x y z
N MET A 1 21.24 -36.64 11.32
CA MET A 1 21.96 -35.51 10.71
C MET A 1 21.12 -35.05 9.54
N ASN A 2 20.39 -33.94 9.68
CA ASN A 2 19.91 -33.19 8.52
C ASN A 2 19.81 -31.72 8.94
N GLU A 3 20.48 -30.87 8.17
CA GLU A 3 20.83 -29.51 8.49
C GLU A 3 19.60 -28.61 8.63
N MET A 4 19.45 -27.98 9.81
CA MET A 4 18.64 -26.78 9.95
C MET A 4 19.39 -25.65 9.26
N ALA A 5 19.02 -25.36 8.01
CA ALA A 5 19.48 -24.18 7.29
C ALA A 5 19.17 -22.94 8.15
N GLY A 6 20.22 -22.38 8.74
CA GLY A 6 20.14 -21.18 9.57
C GLY A 6 19.51 -20.05 8.76
N ALA A 7 18.42 -19.50 9.28
CA ALA A 7 17.90 -18.23 8.81
C ALA A 7 19.06 -17.21 8.89
N GLN A 8 19.56 -16.76 7.74
CA GLN A 8 20.46 -15.62 7.69
C GLN A 8 19.80 -14.50 8.50
N GLY A 9 20.49 -14.05 9.55
CA GLY A 9 20.03 -12.98 10.42
C GLY A 9 19.71 -11.76 9.56
N ASP A 10 18.43 -11.43 9.43
CA ASP A 10 17.98 -10.19 8.81
C ASP A 10 18.64 -9.06 9.60
N THR A 11 19.62 -8.41 8.99
CA THR A 11 20.16 -7.17 9.56
C THR A 11 18.99 -6.21 9.65
N ALA A 12 18.74 -5.67 10.84
CA ALA A 12 17.59 -4.82 11.10
C ALA A 12 17.76 -3.46 10.39
N ILE A 13 17.48 -3.44 9.09
CA ILE A 13 17.57 -2.26 8.24
C ILE A 13 16.26 -1.48 8.38
N VAL A 14 16.37 -0.21 8.73
CA VAL A 14 15.24 0.71 8.75
C VAL A 14 15.27 1.52 7.46
N GLY A 15 14.17 1.52 6.73
CA GLY A 15 14.00 2.38 5.55
C GLY A 15 13.76 3.85 5.93
N ILE A 16 13.72 4.72 4.92
CA ILE A 16 13.43 6.14 5.10
C ILE A 16 11.92 6.34 5.24
N PHE A 17 11.48 7.05 6.28
CA PHE A 17 10.06 7.39 6.43
C PHE A 17 9.62 8.39 5.34
N PRO A 18 8.51 8.15 4.61
CA PRO A 18 7.98 9.10 3.65
C PRO A 18 7.63 10.45 4.31
N GLY A 19 8.14 11.55 3.76
CA GLY A 19 7.94 12.89 4.34
C GLY A 19 6.47 13.35 4.35
N ARG A 20 5.69 13.03 3.31
CA ARG A 20 4.24 13.34 3.28
C ARG A 20 3.45 12.24 3.98
N ARG A 21 2.69 12.53 5.03
CA ARG A 21 1.96 11.50 5.79
C ARG A 21 0.60 11.14 5.19
N ASN A 22 -0.02 12.05 4.44
CA ASN A 22 -1.35 11.84 3.83
C ASN A 22 -1.36 11.00 2.54
N THR A 23 -0.30 10.25 2.23
CA THR A 23 -0.17 9.48 0.99
C THR A 23 -0.50 8.00 1.18
N LEU A 24 -0.79 7.31 0.07
CA LEU A 24 -1.02 5.86 0.10
C LEU A 24 0.22 5.09 0.60
N GLN A 25 1.42 5.47 0.16
CA GLN A 25 2.67 4.80 0.55
C GLN A 25 2.88 4.88 2.06
N SER A 26 2.63 6.06 2.64
CA SER A 26 2.77 6.27 4.08
C SER A 26 1.77 5.42 4.87
N GLU A 27 0.53 5.31 4.38
CA GLU A 27 -0.50 4.48 5.03
C GLU A 27 -0.21 2.97 4.91
N VAL A 28 0.27 2.51 3.76
CA VAL A 28 0.73 1.13 3.57
C VAL A 28 1.85 0.82 4.55
N LEU A 29 2.87 1.69 4.63
CA LEU A 29 3.97 1.52 5.57
C LEU A 29 3.48 1.52 7.03
N ALA A 30 2.57 2.42 7.39
CA ALA A 30 2.03 2.48 8.75
C ALA A 30 1.32 1.18 9.16
N ARG A 31 0.51 0.58 8.27
CA ARG A 31 -0.14 -0.71 8.54
C ARG A 31 0.88 -1.84 8.69
N LEU A 32 1.89 -1.89 7.82
CA LEU A 32 2.97 -2.89 7.93
C LEU A 32 3.76 -2.75 9.25
N LEU A 33 3.97 -1.51 9.72
CA LEU A 33 4.62 -1.22 11.00
C LEU A 33 3.77 -1.62 12.20
N LEU A 34 2.44 -1.61 12.06
CA LEU A 34 1.49 -2.18 13.02
C LEU A 34 1.42 -3.71 12.98
N SER A 35 2.41 -4.36 12.37
CA SER A 35 2.48 -5.82 12.17
C SER A 35 1.36 -6.39 11.30
N GLU A 36 0.64 -5.55 10.55
CA GLU A 36 -0.37 -6.05 9.63
C GLU A 36 0.29 -6.70 8.41
N ARG A 37 -0.36 -7.74 7.90
CA ARG A 37 -0.02 -8.38 6.63
C ARG A 37 -1.05 -7.95 5.60
N LEU A 38 -0.59 -7.50 4.44
CA LEU A 38 -1.47 -6.88 3.44
C LEU A 38 -1.47 -7.67 2.15
N THR A 39 -2.66 -8.13 1.75
CA THR A 39 -2.93 -8.61 0.39
C THR A 39 -3.56 -7.50 -0.47
N GLY A 40 -3.63 -7.74 -1.78
CA GLY A 40 -4.31 -6.83 -2.71
C GLY A 40 -5.77 -6.56 -2.31
N LEU A 41 -6.49 -7.57 -1.81
CA LEU A 41 -7.87 -7.42 -1.36
C LEU A 41 -7.97 -6.62 -0.05
N ASP A 42 -7.04 -6.80 0.90
CA ASP A 42 -6.98 -5.99 2.13
C ASP A 42 -6.75 -4.51 1.83
N ALA A 43 -6.00 -4.21 0.77
CA ALA A 43 -5.82 -2.84 0.30
C ALA A 43 -7.07 -2.26 -0.37
N VAL A 44 -7.85 -3.07 -1.10
CA VAL A 44 -9.13 -2.62 -1.65
C VAL A 44 -10.09 -2.31 -0.50
N ALA A 45 -10.23 -3.23 0.45
CA ALA A 45 -11.17 -3.10 1.58
C ALA A 45 -10.75 -2.00 2.57
N GLY A 46 -9.50 -1.98 3.03
CA GLY A 46 -9.04 -1.07 4.08
C GLY A 46 -8.45 0.26 3.58
N LEU A 47 -7.83 0.25 2.40
CA LEU A 47 -7.10 1.41 1.85
C LEU A 47 -7.81 2.07 0.66
N ASN A 48 -8.93 1.51 0.18
CA ASN A 48 -9.66 1.96 -1.01
C ASN A 48 -8.75 2.08 -2.24
N THR A 49 -7.84 1.11 -2.43
CA THR A 49 -6.92 1.13 -3.57
C THR A 49 -6.67 -0.26 -4.13
N THR A 50 -6.48 -0.32 -5.44
CA THR A 50 -5.98 -1.50 -6.16
C THR A 50 -4.46 -1.46 -6.36
N ARG A 51 -3.78 -0.39 -5.93
CA ARG A 51 -2.36 -0.12 -6.26
C ARG A 51 -1.39 -0.50 -5.14
N LEU A 52 -1.71 -1.52 -4.35
CA LEU A 52 -0.84 -1.97 -3.24
C LEU A 52 0.56 -2.33 -3.72
N ALA A 53 0.68 -3.15 -4.77
CA ALA A 53 1.97 -3.58 -5.31
C ALA A 53 2.84 -2.39 -5.76
N SER A 54 2.24 -1.37 -6.37
CA SER A 54 2.95 -0.15 -6.77
C SER A 54 3.43 0.66 -5.56
N ALA A 55 2.62 0.75 -4.50
CA ALA A 55 3.02 1.41 -3.26
C ALA A 55 4.18 0.68 -2.57
N VAL A 56 4.10 -0.65 -2.48
CA VAL A 56 5.17 -1.50 -1.92
C VAL A 56 6.44 -1.40 -2.76
N HIS A 57 6.33 -1.40 -4.09
CA HIS A 57 7.48 -1.23 -4.97
C HIS A 57 8.22 0.07 -4.65
N ILE A 58 7.50 1.19 -4.54
CA ILE A 58 8.11 2.49 -4.20
C ILE A 58 8.71 2.47 -2.79
N LEU A 59 8.05 1.85 -1.81
CA LEU A 59 8.58 1.72 -0.46
C LEU A 59 9.89 0.93 -0.42
N ARG A 60 10.02 -0.12 -1.23
CA ARG A 60 11.25 -0.90 -1.35
C ARG A 60 12.36 -0.15 -2.11
N THR A 61 12.04 0.48 -3.24
CA THR A 61 13.07 1.03 -4.13
C THR A 61 13.49 2.44 -3.77
N LYS A 62 12.54 3.30 -3.38
CA LYS A 62 12.83 4.72 -3.09
C LYS A 62 13.07 4.96 -1.60
N PHE A 63 12.36 4.23 -0.76
CA PHE A 63 12.42 4.40 0.69
C PHE A 63 13.16 3.25 1.38
N GLU A 64 13.69 2.29 0.63
CA GLU A 64 14.59 1.24 1.11
C GLU A 64 14.03 0.40 2.26
N TRP A 65 12.69 0.25 2.34
CA TRP A 65 12.06 -0.58 3.36
C TRP A 65 12.23 -2.08 3.04
N PRO A 66 12.65 -2.91 4.02
CA PRO A 66 12.82 -4.36 3.84
C PRO A 66 11.48 -5.10 3.90
N ILE A 67 10.50 -4.68 3.09
CA ILE A 67 9.18 -5.32 3.03
C ILE A 67 9.37 -6.72 2.43
N LYS A 68 8.86 -7.75 3.08
CA LYS A 68 8.85 -9.13 2.60
C LYS A 68 7.61 -9.41 1.75
N ARG A 69 7.69 -10.44 0.92
CA ARG A 69 6.61 -10.90 0.04
C ARG A 69 6.47 -12.42 0.20
N HIS A 70 5.23 -12.87 0.32
CA HIS A 70 4.88 -14.28 0.31
C HIS A 70 3.74 -14.51 -0.69
N ASP A 71 3.97 -15.40 -1.65
CA ASP A 71 2.98 -15.75 -2.66
C ASP A 71 2.34 -17.10 -2.33
N PHE A 72 1.03 -17.19 -2.42
CA PHE A 72 0.28 -18.43 -2.18
C PHE A 72 -0.96 -18.49 -3.07
N SER A 73 -1.47 -19.69 -3.30
CA SER A 73 -2.69 -19.90 -4.11
C SER A 73 -3.93 -19.91 -3.24
N VAL A 74 -5.04 -19.36 -3.75
CA VAL A 74 -6.36 -19.37 -3.11
C VAL A 74 -7.41 -19.89 -4.08
N GLY A 75 -8.41 -20.59 -3.56
CA GLY A 75 -9.61 -20.94 -4.32
C GLY A 75 -10.58 -19.76 -4.36
N CYS A 76 -11.06 -19.41 -5.55
CA CYS A 76 -12.06 -18.37 -5.77
C CYS A 76 -13.48 -18.97 -5.74
N GLY A 77 -14.46 -18.14 -5.34
CA GLY A 77 -15.87 -18.57 -5.25
C GLY A 77 -16.54 -18.90 -6.59
N ASP A 78 -15.88 -18.60 -7.71
CA ASP A 78 -16.28 -18.98 -9.07
C ASP A 78 -15.61 -20.28 -9.55
N GLY A 79 -14.88 -20.99 -8.67
CA GLY A 79 -14.22 -22.26 -8.98
C GLY A 79 -12.82 -22.13 -9.57
N ARG A 80 -12.29 -20.92 -9.75
CA ARG A 80 -10.90 -20.71 -10.20
C ARG A 80 -9.91 -20.83 -9.04
N VAL A 81 -8.63 -21.02 -9.39
CA VAL A 81 -7.50 -20.88 -8.46
C VAL A 81 -6.71 -19.66 -8.89
N GLU A 82 -6.41 -18.78 -7.94
CA GLU A 82 -5.68 -17.53 -8.18
C GLU A 82 -4.45 -17.45 -7.27
N GLN A 83 -3.36 -16.86 -7.78
CA GLN A 83 -2.17 -16.60 -6.98
C GLN A 83 -2.29 -15.22 -6.31
N VAL A 84 -2.20 -15.20 -4.98
CA VAL A 84 -2.25 -13.99 -4.16
C VAL A 84 -0.86 -13.70 -3.61
N CYS A 85 -0.55 -12.41 -3.51
CA CYS A 85 0.66 -11.90 -2.90
C CYS A 85 0.31 -11.19 -1.59
N GLU A 86 1.03 -11.54 -0.53
CA GLU A 86 0.97 -10.91 0.78
C GLU A 86 2.28 -10.20 1.10
N TYR A 87 2.18 -9.00 1.69
CA TYR A 87 3.31 -8.17 2.09
C TYR A 87 3.33 -7.94 3.59
N TYR A 88 4.52 -7.96 4.18
CA TYR A 88 4.71 -7.81 5.64
C TYR A 88 6.12 -7.30 5.96
N LEU A 89 6.32 -6.80 7.18
CA LEU A 89 7.64 -6.54 7.76
C LEU A 89 8.00 -7.65 8.76
N SER A 90 9.30 -7.90 8.95
CA SER A 90 9.76 -8.78 10.03
C SER A 90 9.67 -8.07 11.38
N THR A 91 9.60 -8.85 12.46
CA THR A 91 9.57 -8.31 13.83
C THR A 91 10.82 -7.49 14.14
N GLU A 92 11.97 -7.87 13.58
CA GLU A 92 13.23 -7.15 13.72
C GLU A 92 13.16 -5.78 13.04
N ALA A 93 12.59 -5.72 11.83
CA ALA A 93 12.42 -4.47 11.08
C ALA A 93 11.42 -3.53 11.78
N ILE A 94 10.31 -4.06 12.30
CA ILE A 94 9.33 -3.28 13.07
C ILE A 94 9.96 -2.74 14.35
N SER A 95 10.70 -3.58 15.08
CA SER A 95 11.39 -3.19 16.30
C SER A 95 12.44 -2.11 16.06
N ALA A 96 13.19 -2.22 14.95
CA ALA A 96 14.15 -1.20 14.56
C ALA A 96 13.47 0.11 14.12
N ALA A 97 12.34 0.02 13.42
CA ALA A 97 11.56 1.19 13.03
C ALA A 97 10.96 1.93 14.23
N SER A 98 10.48 1.21 15.26
CA SER A 98 10.01 1.83 16.51
C SER A 98 11.11 2.67 17.17
N ARG A 99 12.33 2.13 17.29
CA ARG A 99 13.51 2.89 17.78
C ARG A 99 13.89 4.09 16.88
N ALA A 100 13.52 4.05 15.61
CA ALA A 100 13.80 5.10 14.63
C ALA A 100 12.65 6.13 14.48
N GLY A 101 11.59 6.05 15.30
CA GLY A 101 10.50 7.02 15.31
C GLY A 101 9.20 6.56 14.63
N ALA A 102 8.99 5.25 14.45
CA ALA A 102 7.71 4.74 13.95
C ALA A 102 6.53 5.12 14.87
N ASP A 103 6.78 5.23 16.17
CA ASP A 103 5.76 5.53 17.18
C ASP A 103 5.13 6.93 16.99
N GLU A 104 5.87 7.89 16.42
CA GLU A 104 5.34 9.19 16.00
C GLU A 104 4.78 9.15 14.57
N PHE A 105 5.49 8.44 13.68
CA PHE A 105 5.12 8.33 12.26
C PHE A 105 3.71 7.76 12.05
N VAL A 106 3.42 6.63 12.69
CA VAL A 106 2.18 5.86 12.49
C VAL A 106 0.93 6.67 12.85
N PRO A 107 0.80 7.25 14.06
CA PRO A 107 -0.41 8.01 14.41
C PRO A 107 -0.59 9.24 13.52
N ASP A 108 0.49 9.93 13.15
CA ASP A 108 0.43 11.09 12.24
C ASP A 108 -0.12 10.72 10.86
N VAL A 109 0.33 9.59 10.31
CA VAL A 109 -0.19 9.06 9.05
C VAL A 109 -1.67 8.75 9.18
N LEU A 110 -2.06 7.97 10.18
CA LEU A 110 -3.46 7.56 10.36
C LEU A 110 -4.39 8.77 10.52
N LYS A 111 -3.96 9.77 11.29
CA LYS A 111 -4.68 11.04 11.45
C LYS A 111 -4.85 11.77 10.12
N GLN A 112 -3.75 12.06 9.42
CA GLN A 112 -3.83 12.82 8.15
C GLN A 112 -4.57 12.05 7.05
N ARG A 113 -4.53 10.72 7.05
CA ARG A 113 -5.29 9.89 6.11
C ARG A 113 -6.78 9.88 6.43
N SER A 114 -7.14 9.82 7.70
CA SER A 114 -8.53 9.99 8.15
C SER A 114 -9.09 11.35 7.72
N GLU A 115 -8.33 12.43 7.93
CA GLU A 115 -8.71 13.78 7.47
C GLU A 115 -8.88 13.83 5.95
N ARG A 116 -7.92 13.27 5.18
CA ARG A 116 -8.01 13.24 3.72
C ARG A 116 -9.21 12.45 3.19
N ARG A 117 -9.64 11.38 3.89
CA ARG A 117 -10.83 10.61 3.50
C ARG A 117 -12.12 11.44 3.58
N LYS A 118 -12.18 12.45 4.46
CA LYS A 118 -13.34 13.35 4.57
C LYS A 118 -13.56 14.15 3.28
N GLU A 119 -12.51 14.36 2.48
CA GLU A 119 -12.58 15.04 1.18
C GLU A 119 -13.08 14.13 0.02
N ALA A 120 -13.37 12.85 0.28
CA ALA A 120 -13.81 11.92 -0.75
C ALA A 120 -15.07 12.37 -1.52
N PRO A 121 -16.12 12.95 -0.90
CA PRO A 121 -17.28 13.44 -1.63
C PRO A 121 -16.93 14.56 -2.62
N LYS A 122 -16.05 15.48 -2.22
CA LYS A 122 -15.56 16.55 -3.10
C LYS A 122 -14.82 15.96 -4.30
N ALA A 123 -13.91 15.01 -4.06
CA ALA A 123 -13.18 14.33 -5.13
C ALA A 123 -14.11 13.58 -6.10
N LYS A 124 -15.16 12.91 -5.59
CA LYS A 124 -16.16 12.23 -6.44
C LYS A 124 -16.93 13.21 -7.33
N ARG A 125 -17.34 14.36 -6.78
CA ARG A 125 -18.03 15.42 -7.55
C ARG A 125 -17.12 15.97 -8.65
N GLU A 126 -15.87 16.28 -8.31
CA GLU A 126 -14.88 16.78 -9.27
C GLU A 126 -14.60 15.75 -10.38
N ALA A 127 -14.49 14.47 -10.05
CA ALA A 127 -14.34 13.41 -11.04
C ALA A 127 -15.54 13.31 -11.98
N ALA A 128 -16.78 13.40 -11.46
CA ALA A 128 -17.98 13.39 -12.28
C ALA A 128 -18.01 14.55 -13.28
N LEU A 129 -17.63 15.76 -12.85
CA LEU A 129 -17.53 16.95 -13.71
C LEU A 129 -16.46 16.79 -14.80
N ARG A 130 -15.29 16.23 -14.48
CA ARG A 130 -14.23 15.98 -15.47
C ARG A 130 -14.64 14.91 -16.48
N ASN A 131 -15.31 13.86 -16.01
CA ASN A 131 -15.76 12.77 -16.87
C ASN A 131 -16.86 13.24 -17.82
N SER A 132 -17.79 14.08 -17.38
CA SER A 132 -18.82 14.65 -18.26
C SER A 132 -18.20 15.54 -19.34
N ALA A 133 -17.27 16.44 -18.97
CA ALA A 133 -16.55 17.28 -19.94
C ALA A 133 -15.75 16.44 -20.97
N SER A 134 -15.07 15.38 -20.50
CA SER A 134 -14.31 14.48 -21.36
C SER A 134 -15.22 13.67 -22.29
N PHE A 135 -16.38 13.24 -21.80
CA PHE A 135 -17.37 12.52 -22.60
C PHE A 135 -17.93 13.39 -23.72
N THR A 136 -18.29 14.64 -23.43
CA THR A 136 -18.73 15.62 -24.44
C THR A 136 -17.66 15.82 -25.50
N THR A 137 -16.39 15.95 -25.08
CA THR A 137 -15.25 16.10 -25.99
C THR A 137 -14.98 14.85 -26.84
N ARG A 138 -15.25 13.66 -26.32
CA ARG A 138 -15.05 12.38 -27.04
C ARG A 138 -16.10 12.13 -28.11
N ILE A 139 -17.30 12.67 -27.92
CA ILE A 139 -18.45 12.43 -28.81
C ILE A 139 -18.61 13.55 -29.84
N ASP A 140 -17.88 14.66 -29.70
CA ASP A 140 -17.90 15.76 -30.66
C ASP A 140 -17.51 15.28 -32.07
N PRO A 141 -18.48 15.20 -33.00
CA PRO A 141 -18.27 14.66 -34.34
C PRO A 141 -17.49 15.62 -35.25
N THR A 142 -17.19 16.85 -34.79
CA THR A 142 -16.39 17.81 -35.56
C THR A 142 -14.87 17.67 -35.35
N ARG A 143 -14.44 16.77 -34.46
CA ARG A 143 -13.02 16.57 -34.12
C ARG A 143 -12.27 15.56 -34.98
N GLU A 144 -12.97 14.83 -35.87
CA GLU A 144 -12.39 13.86 -36.82
C GLU A 144 -12.13 14.44 -38.23
N ARG A 145 -11.98 15.77 -38.38
CA ARG A 145 -11.60 16.41 -39.66
C ARG A 145 -10.24 17.07 -39.60
#